data_AF-A0A1U7HJ95-F1
#
_entry.id   AF-A0A1U7HJ95-F1
#
_cell.length_a   1.000
_cell.length_b   1.000
_cell.length_c   1.000
_cell.angle_alpha   90.00
_cell.angle_beta   90.00
_cell.angle_gamma   90.00
#
_symmetry.space_group_name_H-M   'P 1'
#
loop_
_entity.id
_entity.type
_entity.pdbx_description
1 polymer ?
#
loop_
_entity_poly.entity_id
_entity_poly.type
_entity_poly.pdbx_seq_one_letter_code
_entity_poly.pdbx_strand_id
1 'polypeptide(L)'
;MTASSTIRQILSSEQGLLPYLHHQLATDEFADFRPQFGFHAEESFTDVKGDHASQLQTTLSISLKFSIIVDPHLGADDAMILALEFQEMIDNCLVEWSQKNTQLLSPVTQIKGVFGRLEEVRYHGGFLPGFLIERQFRLSYKTSTATTDKSNSSGNELYKPGEIVPESGLYELTGPRGGNKGQEVTATKGEPFPPTPEPGMHYRLVTPTKHKNS
;
A
#
# COMPACT_ATOMS: atom_id res chain seq x y z
N MET A 1 2.51 -11.76 7.65
CA MET A 1 1.92 -11.43 6.32
C MET A 1 3.06 -11.16 5.37
N THR A 2 3.11 -11.87 4.24
CA THR A 2 4.25 -11.88 3.29
C THR A 2 4.26 -10.63 2.42
N ALA A 3 5.45 -10.22 1.92
CA ALA A 3 5.64 -9.03 1.07
C ALA A 3 4.65 -8.91 -0.11
N SER A 4 4.16 -10.04 -0.63
CA SER A 4 3.12 -10.11 -1.67
C SER A 4 1.79 -9.44 -1.27
N SER A 5 1.44 -9.43 0.02
CA SER A 5 0.24 -8.76 0.54
C SER A 5 0.35 -7.24 0.47
N THR A 6 1.54 -6.69 0.74
CA THR A 6 1.78 -5.24 0.75
C THR A 6 1.81 -4.67 -0.66
N ILE A 7 2.33 -5.42 -1.64
CA ILE A 7 2.31 -5.01 -3.05
C ILE A 7 0.89 -4.96 -3.59
N ARG A 8 0.08 -6.01 -3.36
CA ARG A 8 -1.35 -6.00 -3.72
C ARG A 8 -2.08 -4.83 -3.07
N GLN A 9 -1.74 -4.47 -1.84
CA GLN A 9 -2.35 -3.34 -1.17
C GLN A 9 -1.95 -1.99 -1.81
N ILE A 10 -0.67 -1.78 -2.14
CA ILE A 10 -0.20 -0.52 -2.73
C ILE A 10 -0.67 -0.35 -4.18
N LEU A 11 -0.70 -1.43 -4.96
CA LEU A 11 -1.03 -1.37 -6.38
C LEU A 11 -2.52 -1.54 -6.65
N SER A 12 -3.17 -2.49 -6.00
CA SER A 12 -4.49 -3.00 -6.39
C SER A 12 -5.60 -2.75 -5.37
N SER A 13 -5.31 -2.12 -4.23
CA SER A 13 -6.39 -1.69 -3.32
C SER A 13 -7.19 -0.53 -3.93
N GLU A 14 -8.36 -0.25 -3.37
CA GLU A 14 -9.24 0.87 -3.78
C GLU A 14 -8.51 2.23 -3.84
N GLN A 15 -7.53 2.46 -2.97
CA GLN A 15 -6.70 3.67 -2.92
C GLN A 15 -5.32 3.47 -3.54
N GLY A 16 -5.10 2.31 -4.15
CA GLY A 16 -3.87 1.91 -4.78
C GLY A 16 -3.62 2.66 -6.09
N LEU A 17 -2.42 2.44 -6.64
CA LEU A 17 -1.99 3.14 -7.83
C LEU A 17 -2.86 2.83 -9.05
N LEU A 18 -3.26 1.56 -9.24
CA LEU A 18 -3.96 1.14 -10.46
C LEU A 18 -5.38 1.71 -10.54
N PRO A 19 -6.23 1.65 -9.50
CA PRO A 19 -7.54 2.27 -9.57
C PRO A 19 -7.45 3.80 -9.71
N TYR A 20 -6.47 4.44 -9.06
CA TYR A 20 -6.24 5.86 -9.24
C TYR A 20 -5.90 6.22 -10.69
N LEU A 21 -4.92 5.56 -11.31
CA LEU A 21 -4.55 5.81 -12.71
C LEU A 21 -5.72 5.51 -13.65
N HIS A 22 -6.45 4.42 -13.43
CA HIS A 22 -7.63 4.10 -14.24
C HIS A 22 -8.69 5.19 -14.14
N HIS A 23 -8.92 5.74 -12.95
CA HIS A 23 -9.84 6.86 -12.77
C HIS A 23 -9.35 8.13 -13.48
N GLN A 24 -8.08 8.50 -13.31
CA GLN A 24 -7.51 9.69 -13.98
C GLN A 24 -7.60 9.56 -15.50
N LEU A 25 -7.26 8.40 -16.05
CA LEU A 25 -7.29 8.15 -17.50
C LEU A 25 -8.70 8.12 -18.09
N ALA A 26 -9.74 8.09 -17.25
CA ALA A 26 -11.14 8.17 -17.66
C ALA A 26 -11.71 9.59 -17.53
N THR A 27 -10.94 10.56 -17.05
CA THR A 27 -11.39 11.96 -16.97
C THR A 27 -11.29 12.66 -18.32
N ASP A 28 -11.99 13.78 -18.44
CA ASP A 28 -11.96 14.62 -19.64
C ASP A 28 -10.56 15.19 -19.94
N GLU A 29 -9.67 15.26 -18.94
CA GLU A 29 -8.28 15.68 -19.13
C GLU A 29 -7.53 14.74 -20.10
N PHE A 30 -7.91 13.46 -20.15
CA PHE A 30 -7.32 12.49 -21.04
C PHE A 30 -8.18 12.17 -22.27
N ALA A 31 -9.25 12.95 -22.52
CA ALA A 31 -10.22 12.67 -23.59
C ALA A 31 -9.60 12.61 -25.00
N ASP A 32 -8.53 13.38 -25.22
CA ASP A 32 -7.81 13.42 -26.50
C ASP A 32 -6.99 12.16 -26.76
N PHE A 33 -6.83 11.30 -25.75
CA PHE A 33 -6.09 10.04 -25.85
C PHE A 33 -7.04 8.86 -25.89
N ARG A 34 -6.76 7.88 -26.76
CA ARG A 34 -7.44 6.58 -26.75
C ARG A 34 -6.58 5.57 -26.00
N PRO A 35 -6.80 5.38 -24.70
CA PRO A 35 -5.91 4.57 -23.88
C PRO A 35 -5.94 3.08 -24.22
N GLN A 36 -4.76 2.50 -24.51
CA GLN A 36 -4.52 1.07 -24.33
C GLN A 36 -3.37 0.85 -23.35
N PHE A 37 -3.64 0.14 -22.26
CA PHE A 37 -2.67 0.03 -21.17
C PHE A 37 -2.32 -1.42 -20.87
N GLY A 38 -1.03 -1.67 -20.71
CA GLY A 38 -0.49 -2.96 -20.30
C GLY A 38 0.51 -2.75 -19.18
N PHE A 39 0.16 -3.09 -17.95
CA PHE A 39 1.05 -2.94 -16.81
C PHE A 39 1.95 -4.18 -16.63
N HIS A 40 3.24 -3.96 -16.30
CA HIS A 40 4.15 -5.01 -15.88
C HIS A 40 5.01 -4.56 -14.68
N ALA A 41 4.58 -4.85 -13.46
CA ALA A 41 5.42 -4.67 -12.27
C ALA A 41 6.52 -5.74 -12.23
N GLU A 42 7.79 -5.34 -12.34
CA GLU A 42 8.93 -6.18 -12.00
C GLU A 42 9.35 -5.92 -10.55
N GLU A 43 9.19 -6.94 -9.70
CA GLU A 43 9.55 -6.87 -8.29
C GLU A 43 11.07 -7.08 -8.11
N SER A 44 11.81 -6.00 -7.85
CA SER A 44 13.19 -6.11 -7.36
C SER A 44 13.24 -5.79 -5.86
N PHE A 45 13.21 -6.82 -5.02
CA PHE A 45 13.41 -6.67 -3.57
C PHE A 45 14.90 -6.41 -3.28
N THR A 46 15.21 -5.31 -2.59
CA THR A 46 16.55 -5.08 -2.03
C THR A 46 16.41 -4.86 -0.53
N ASP A 47 16.82 -5.84 0.27
CA ASP A 47 16.89 -5.71 1.74
C ASP A 47 18.04 -4.78 2.11
N VAL A 48 17.72 -3.61 2.66
CA VAL A 48 18.70 -2.70 3.23
C VAL A 48 18.67 -2.84 4.76
N LYS A 49 19.37 -3.84 5.29
CA LYS A 49 20.65 -3.60 5.98
C LYS A 49 20.83 -2.43 6.95
N GLY A 50 19.83 -1.96 7.70
CA GLY A 50 20.01 -0.89 8.69
C GLY A 50 20.71 -1.38 9.96
N ASP A 51 21.96 -0.97 10.17
CA ASP A 51 22.73 -1.22 11.39
C ASP A 51 22.04 -0.54 12.59
N HIS A 52 21.77 -1.33 13.64
CA HIS A 52 21.17 -0.97 14.93
C HIS A 52 20.02 0.09 14.96
N ALA A 53 18.79 -0.40 15.17
CA ALA A 53 17.53 0.33 15.44
C ALA A 53 16.54 0.51 14.26
N SER A 54 15.85 -0.59 13.95
CA SER A 54 14.39 -0.67 13.79
C SER A 54 13.69 0.31 12.83
N GLN A 55 13.95 0.19 11.52
CA GLN A 55 12.90 0.34 10.51
C GLN A 55 13.33 -0.40 9.24
N LEU A 56 12.76 -1.59 9.01
CA LEU A 56 12.89 -2.29 7.73
C LEU A 56 12.14 -1.46 6.68
N GLN A 57 12.89 -0.80 5.81
CA GLN A 57 12.37 -0.12 4.63
C GLN A 57 12.42 -1.10 3.47
N THR A 58 11.31 -1.23 2.74
CA THR A 58 11.33 -1.91 1.46
C THR A 58 11.19 -0.91 0.34
N THR A 59 11.97 -1.13 -0.71
CA THR A 59 11.88 -0.42 -1.97
C THR A 59 11.27 -1.33 -3.01
N LEU A 60 10.22 -0.86 -3.67
CA LEU A 60 9.58 -1.51 -4.80
C LEU A 60 9.96 -0.74 -6.07
N SER A 61 10.53 -1.43 -7.05
CA SER A 61 10.67 -0.91 -8.41
C SER A 61 9.40 -1.22 -9.19
N ILE A 62 8.88 -0.25 -9.92
CA ILE A 62 7.67 -0.39 -10.73
C ILE A 62 8.00 0.03 -12.15
N SER A 63 7.57 -0.76 -13.13
CA SER A 63 7.53 -0.38 -14.55
C SER A 63 6.08 -0.34 -15.05
N LEU A 64 5.67 0.77 -15.64
CA LEU A 64 4.37 0.95 -16.28
C LEU A 64 4.62 1.08 -17.78
N LYS A 65 3.88 0.31 -18.60
CA LYS A 65 3.92 0.42 -20.06
C LYS A 65 2.58 0.91 -20.57
N PHE A 66 2.61 1.99 -21.33
CA PHE A 66 1.45 2.65 -21.90
C PHE A 66 1.53 2.54 -23.42
N SER A 67 0.39 2.29 -24.05
CA SER A 67 0.24 2.32 -25.51
C SER A 67 -0.82 3.36 -25.86
N ILE A 68 -0.39 4.40 -26.55
CA ILE A 68 -1.26 5.52 -26.92
C ILE A 68 -1.52 5.41 -28.40
N ILE A 69 -2.80 5.37 -28.77
CA ILE A 69 -3.20 5.45 -30.18
C ILE A 69 -3.44 6.91 -30.53
N VAL A 70 -2.88 7.34 -31.65
CA VAL A 70 -3.09 8.68 -32.21
C VAL A 70 -3.99 8.63 -33.44
N ASP A 71 -4.61 9.76 -33.77
CA ASP A 71 -5.38 9.88 -35.01
C ASP A 71 -4.46 9.65 -36.22
N PRO A 72 -4.80 8.73 -37.15
CA PRO A 72 -4.02 8.49 -38.36
C PRO A 72 -3.85 9.70 -39.28
N HIS A 73 -4.71 10.71 -39.18
CA HIS A 73 -4.65 11.93 -39.97
C HIS A 73 -3.75 13.01 -39.37
N LEU A 74 -3.26 12.79 -38.14
CA LEU A 74 -2.41 13.74 -37.44
C LEU A 74 -0.98 13.71 -38.00
N GLY A 75 -0.35 14.88 -38.14
CA GLY A 75 1.05 14.98 -38.50
C GLY A 75 1.96 14.33 -37.46
N ALA A 76 3.12 13.80 -37.88
CA ALA A 76 4.03 13.12 -36.95
C ALA A 76 4.54 14.04 -35.81
N ASP A 77 4.77 15.32 -36.10
CA ASP A 77 5.21 16.31 -35.11
C ASP A 77 4.10 16.59 -34.09
N ASP A 78 2.86 16.78 -34.55
CA ASP A 78 1.70 17.00 -33.68
C ASP A 78 1.40 15.76 -32.82
N ALA A 79 1.53 14.56 -33.40
CA ALA A 79 1.39 13.29 -32.69
C ALA A 79 2.47 13.12 -31.60
N MET A 80 3.70 13.56 -31.88
CA MET A 80 4.78 13.56 -30.89
C MET A 80 4.50 14.54 -29.75
N ILE A 81 3.97 15.74 -30.05
CA ILE A 81 3.58 16.72 -29.03
C ILE A 81 2.51 16.12 -28.11
N LEU A 82 1.46 15.54 -28.66
CA LEU A 82 0.41 14.87 -27.86
C LEU A 82 0.98 13.75 -26.99
N ALA A 83 1.88 12.93 -27.53
CA ALA A 83 2.48 11.84 -26.76
C ALA A 83 3.40 12.35 -25.63
N LEU A 84 4.11 13.46 -25.84
CA LEU A 84 4.90 14.12 -24.78
C LEU A 84 4.01 14.73 -23.70
N GLU A 85 2.91 15.38 -24.09
CA GLU A 85 1.91 15.91 -23.16
C GLU A 85 1.32 14.78 -22.29
N PHE A 86 0.90 13.67 -22.90
CA PHE A 86 0.45 12.50 -22.15
C PHE A 86 1.49 11.99 -21.16
N GLN A 87 2.77 11.93 -21.57
CA GLN A 87 3.85 11.50 -20.69
C GLN A 87 3.95 12.40 -19.45
N GLU A 88 3.88 13.71 -19.64
CA GLU A 88 3.92 14.70 -18.56
C GLU A 88 2.71 14.55 -17.63
N MET A 89 1.51 14.39 -18.19
CA MET A 89 0.29 14.17 -17.41
C MET A 89 0.36 12.90 -16.55
N ILE A 90 0.88 11.80 -17.10
CA ILE A 90 1.09 10.55 -16.34
C ILE A 90 2.11 10.77 -15.22
N ASP A 91 3.24 11.41 -15.51
CA ASP A 91 4.26 11.67 -14.50
C ASP A 91 3.70 12.51 -13.34
N ASN A 92 2.87 13.51 -13.65
CA ASN A 92 2.16 14.31 -12.65
C ASN A 92 1.18 13.45 -11.83
N CYS A 93 0.38 12.60 -12.47
CA CYS A 93 -0.51 11.66 -11.77
C CYS A 93 0.25 10.76 -10.78
N LEU A 94 1.41 10.23 -11.20
CA LEU A 94 2.25 9.38 -10.35
C LEU A 94 2.77 10.14 -9.13
N VAL A 95 3.24 11.37 -9.33
CA VAL A 95 3.71 12.24 -8.24
C VAL A 95 2.55 12.58 -7.29
N GLU A 96 1.42 13.04 -7.81
CA GLU A 96 0.25 13.38 -7.00
C GLU A 96 -0.26 12.22 -6.16
N TRP A 97 -0.45 11.05 -6.77
CA TRP A 97 -0.86 9.86 -6.05
C TRP A 97 0.12 9.53 -4.93
N SER A 98 1.42 9.62 -5.20
CA SER A 98 2.43 9.32 -4.20
C SER A 98 2.46 10.32 -3.04
N GLN A 99 2.12 11.58 -3.27
CA GLN A 99 1.99 12.60 -2.23
C GLN A 99 0.75 12.37 -1.36
N LYS A 100 -0.35 11.92 -1.96
CA LYS A 100 -1.62 11.62 -1.28
C LYS A 100 -1.56 10.29 -0.52
N ASN A 101 -0.67 9.36 -0.90
CA ASN A 101 -0.56 8.05 -0.29
C ASN A 101 0.26 8.07 1.01
N THR A 102 -0.44 7.91 2.14
CA THR A 102 0.14 7.95 3.50
C THR A 102 0.98 6.73 3.88
N GLN A 103 0.94 5.66 3.08
CA GLN A 103 1.71 4.44 3.33
C GLN A 103 3.16 4.52 2.83
N LEU A 104 3.44 5.48 1.95
CA LEU A 104 4.77 5.71 1.41
C LEU A 104 5.64 6.48 2.41
N LEU A 105 6.93 6.13 2.44
CA LEU A 105 7.94 6.84 3.22
C LEU A 105 8.29 8.20 2.62
N SER A 106 8.19 8.31 1.30
CA SER A 106 8.43 9.52 0.54
C SER A 106 7.64 9.47 -0.78
N PRO A 107 7.22 10.64 -1.31
CA PRO A 107 6.66 10.73 -2.65
C PRO A 107 7.65 10.24 -3.72
N VAL A 108 7.12 9.93 -4.90
CA VAL A 108 7.92 9.66 -6.09
C VAL A 108 8.61 10.95 -6.50
N THR A 109 9.95 10.95 -6.48
CA THR A 109 10.77 12.11 -6.86
C THR A 109 11.51 11.90 -8.18
N GLN A 110 11.57 10.66 -8.66
CA GLN A 110 12.27 10.32 -9.88
C GLN A 110 11.50 9.27 -10.66
N ILE A 111 11.10 9.65 -11.87
CA ILE A 111 10.48 8.77 -12.86
C ILE A 111 11.41 8.76 -14.07
N LYS A 112 11.87 7.56 -14.42
CA LYS A 112 12.70 7.30 -15.59
C LYS A 112 11.92 6.47 -16.58
N GLY A 113 12.49 6.23 -17.75
CA GLY A 113 11.93 5.27 -18.68
C GLY A 113 12.20 5.65 -20.12
N VAL A 114 11.55 4.92 -21.03
CA VAL A 114 11.79 5.04 -22.47
C VAL A 114 10.54 5.62 -23.13
N PHE A 115 10.75 6.64 -23.93
CA PHE A 115 9.75 7.16 -24.84
C PHE A 115 9.98 6.53 -26.21
N GLY A 116 9.00 5.77 -26.69
CA GLY A 116 9.04 5.14 -28.00
C GLY A 116 8.87 6.16 -29.12
N ARG A 117 9.21 5.74 -30.33
CA ARG A 117 8.91 6.50 -31.56
C ARG A 117 7.48 6.16 -32.03
N LEU A 118 6.98 6.93 -33.00
CA LEU A 118 5.72 6.65 -33.66
C LEU A 118 5.82 5.30 -34.40
N GLU A 119 4.97 4.35 -34.02
CA GLU A 119 4.97 2.99 -34.55
C GLU A 119 3.54 2.48 -34.74
N GLU A 120 3.38 1.35 -35.44
CA GLU A 120 2.11 0.66 -35.59
C GLU A 120 1.79 -0.17 -34.33
N VAL A 121 0.87 0.34 -33.52
CA VAL A 121 0.41 -0.28 -32.28
C VAL A 121 -0.86 -1.08 -32.55
N ARG A 122 -0.93 -2.31 -32.05
CA ARG A 122 -2.11 -3.17 -32.22
C ARG A 122 -3.34 -2.53 -31.57
N TYR A 123 -4.43 -2.41 -32.32
CA TYR A 123 -5.70 -1.88 -31.84
C TYR A 123 -6.89 -2.63 -32.45
N HIS A 124 -7.74 -3.23 -31.61
CA HIS A 124 -8.96 -3.97 -31.98
C HIS A 124 -8.86 -4.84 -33.25
N GLY A 125 -7.82 -5.66 -33.36
CA GLY A 125 -7.63 -6.59 -34.48
C GLY A 125 -6.93 -6.00 -35.71
N GLY A 126 -6.56 -4.71 -35.68
CA GLY A 126 -5.71 -4.05 -36.65
C GLY A 126 -4.50 -3.38 -35.99
N PHE A 127 -3.85 -2.49 -36.73
CA PHE A 127 -2.76 -1.65 -36.24
C PHE A 127 -3.11 -0.19 -36.53
N LEU A 128 -2.83 0.68 -35.55
CA LEU A 128 -3.00 2.11 -35.68
C LEU A 128 -1.70 2.80 -35.26
N PRO A 129 -1.41 4.00 -35.81
CA PRO A 129 -0.26 4.76 -35.36
C PRO A 129 -0.39 5.09 -33.89
N GLY A 130 0.73 4.98 -33.18
CA GLY A 130 0.77 5.18 -31.74
C GLY A 130 2.17 5.19 -31.17
N PHE A 131 2.23 5.37 -29.85
CA PHE A 131 3.47 5.43 -29.09
C PHE A 131 3.45 4.42 -27.96
N LEU A 132 4.61 3.79 -27.74
CA LEU A 132 4.87 3.00 -26.53
C LEU A 132 5.64 3.87 -25.54
N ILE A 133 5.11 4.03 -24.33
CA ILE A 133 5.78 4.78 -23.27
C ILE A 133 6.02 3.86 -22.08
N GLU A 134 7.25 3.77 -21.61
CA GLU A 134 7.61 3.05 -20.39
C GLU A 134 7.98 4.06 -19.29
N ARG A 135 7.36 3.91 -18.11
CA ARG A 135 7.66 4.70 -16.91
C ARG A 135 8.12 3.79 -15.79
N GLN A 136 9.34 4.00 -15.32
CA GLN A 136 9.99 3.27 -14.25
C GLN A 136 10.24 4.19 -13.05
N PHE A 137 9.80 3.79 -11.88
CA PHE A 137 9.99 4.56 -10.64
C PHE A 137 10.11 3.63 -9.44
N ARG A 138 10.54 4.19 -8.32
CA ARG A 138 10.71 3.45 -7.07
C ARG A 138 9.78 4.00 -6.00
N LEU A 139 9.14 3.10 -5.28
CA LEU A 139 8.37 3.39 -4.08
C LEU A 139 9.13 2.88 -2.86
N SER A 140 9.19 3.68 -1.81
CA SER A 140 9.71 3.26 -0.52
C SER A 140 8.60 3.23 0.50
N TYR A 141 8.51 2.15 1.26
CA TYR A 141 7.48 1.99 2.30
C TYR A 141 8.04 1.29 3.53
N LYS A 142 7.37 1.48 4.66
CA LYS A 142 7.70 0.79 5.91
C LYS A 142 7.23 -0.66 5.79
N THR A 143 8.16 -1.61 5.78
CA THR A 143 7.79 -3.00 6.02
C THR A 143 7.69 -3.24 7.51
N SER A 144 6.46 -3.39 7.98
CA SER A 144 6.22 -3.96 9.30
C SER A 144 6.68 -5.43 9.28
N THR A 145 7.84 -5.72 9.85
CA THR A 145 8.05 -7.01 10.53
C THR A 145 8.81 -6.79 11.83
N ALA A 146 8.07 -6.37 12.85
CA ALA A 146 8.11 -6.93 14.19
C ALA A 146 7.01 -6.22 14.97
N THR A 147 6.13 -7.00 15.57
CA THR A 147 5.55 -6.72 16.88
C THR A 147 6.56 -5.97 17.74
N THR A 148 6.49 -4.65 17.70
CA THR A 148 6.91 -3.83 18.82
C THR A 148 5.60 -3.26 19.33
N ASP A 149 4.96 -4.07 20.16
CA ASP A 149 4.04 -3.58 21.18
C ASP A 149 4.74 -2.41 21.86
N LYS A 150 4.39 -1.19 21.44
CA LYS A 150 4.36 -0.02 22.29
C LYS A 150 3.50 1.07 21.67
N SER A 151 2.29 1.07 22.19
CA SER A 151 1.42 2.21 22.47
C SER A 151 0.94 3.05 21.29
N ASN A 152 -0.35 2.91 20.98
CA ASN A 152 -1.28 3.86 21.59
C ASN A 152 -2.63 3.24 21.91
N SER A 153 -3.03 3.48 23.16
CA SER A 153 -4.27 3.12 23.81
C SER A 153 -5.52 3.60 23.04
N SER A 154 -6.38 2.66 22.67
CA SER A 154 -7.82 2.89 22.55
C SER A 154 -8.62 1.62 22.83
N GLY A 155 -8.46 1.09 24.04
CA GLY A 155 -9.56 0.60 24.88
C GLY A 155 -10.55 -0.44 24.34
N ASN A 156 -10.22 -1.28 23.34
CA ASN A 156 -11.17 -2.31 22.90
C ASN A 156 -10.56 -3.58 22.27
N GLU A 157 -9.36 -3.99 22.67
CA GLU A 157 -8.86 -5.33 22.32
C GLU A 157 -9.38 -6.37 23.34
N LEU A 158 -9.91 -7.47 22.81
CA LEU A 158 -10.49 -8.59 23.55
C LEU A 158 -9.59 -9.82 23.37
N TYR A 159 -8.95 -10.29 24.45
CA TYR A 159 -8.04 -11.44 24.46
C TYR A 159 -8.75 -12.73 24.85
N LYS A 160 -8.32 -13.88 24.33
CA LYS A 160 -8.93 -15.19 24.61
C LYS A 160 -8.23 -15.93 25.78
N PRO A 161 -8.93 -16.81 26.51
CA PRO A 161 -8.27 -17.73 27.45
C PRO A 161 -7.18 -18.56 26.74
N GLY A 162 -6.03 -18.71 27.38
CA GLY A 162 -4.86 -19.40 26.83
C GLY A 162 -4.00 -18.58 25.87
N GLU A 163 -4.43 -17.37 25.48
CA GLU A 163 -3.60 -16.44 24.72
C GLU A 163 -2.49 -15.86 25.61
N ILE A 164 -1.32 -15.54 25.03
CA ILE A 164 -0.21 -14.96 25.80
C ILE A 164 -0.53 -13.51 26.16
N VAL A 165 -0.35 -13.16 27.42
CA VAL A 165 -0.63 -11.84 27.95
C VAL A 165 0.37 -10.82 27.37
N PRO A 166 -0.09 -9.80 26.62
CA PRO A 166 0.80 -8.83 25.97
C PRO A 166 1.40 -7.82 26.95
N GLU A 167 0.63 -7.44 27.99
CA GLU A 167 1.01 -6.47 28.99
C GLU A 167 0.59 -6.92 30.39
N SER A 168 1.47 -6.74 31.39
CA SER A 168 1.10 -7.03 32.77
C SER A 168 0.04 -6.01 33.23
N GLY A 169 -1.03 -6.48 33.85
CA GLY A 169 -2.14 -5.60 34.15
C GLY A 169 -3.31 -6.30 34.82
N LEU A 170 -4.29 -5.49 35.18
CA LEU A 170 -5.62 -5.93 35.57
C LEU A 170 -6.52 -5.98 34.32
N TYR A 171 -7.07 -7.15 34.08
CA TYR A 171 -7.96 -7.44 32.96
C TYR A 171 -9.35 -7.79 33.47
N GLU A 172 -10.40 -7.29 32.84
CA GLU A 172 -11.78 -7.68 33.15
C GLU A 172 -12.27 -8.77 32.18
N LEU A 173 -13.14 -9.66 32.65
CA LEU A 173 -13.87 -10.57 31.79
C LEU A 173 -15.08 -9.87 31.16
N THR A 174 -15.13 -9.94 29.84
CA THR A 174 -16.24 -9.50 29.00
C THR A 174 -16.93 -10.70 28.38
N GLY A 175 -18.26 -10.66 28.34
CA GLY A 175 -19.06 -11.70 27.69
C GLY A 175 -18.93 -11.66 26.16
N PRO A 176 -19.48 -12.66 25.44
CA PRO A 176 -19.42 -12.76 23.98
C PRO A 176 -20.06 -11.57 23.23
N ARG A 177 -20.82 -10.71 23.92
CA ARG A 177 -21.43 -9.48 23.38
C ARG A 177 -20.81 -8.20 23.95
N GLY A 178 -19.63 -8.28 24.58
CA GLY A 178 -18.91 -7.12 25.13
C GLY A 178 -19.49 -6.55 26.43
N GLY A 179 -20.43 -7.25 27.08
CA GLY A 179 -20.97 -6.86 28.38
C GLY A 179 -20.01 -7.19 29.52
N ASN A 180 -19.77 -6.23 30.42
CA ASN A 180 -18.89 -6.40 31.57
C ASN A 180 -19.55 -7.32 32.60
N LYS A 181 -18.85 -8.37 33.06
CA LYS A 181 -19.32 -9.22 34.17
C LYS A 181 -18.77 -8.79 35.54
N GLY A 182 -17.95 -7.75 35.60
CA GLY A 182 -17.37 -7.23 36.85
C GLY A 182 -16.35 -8.16 37.51
N GLN A 183 -15.86 -9.16 36.79
CA GLN A 183 -14.84 -10.09 37.26
C GLN A 183 -13.48 -9.67 36.68
N GLU A 184 -12.52 -9.41 37.55
CA GLU A 184 -11.18 -8.94 37.18
C GLU A 184 -10.13 -10.00 37.50
N VAL A 185 -9.13 -10.13 36.63
CA VAL A 185 -7.98 -11.01 36.79
C VAL A 185 -6.70 -10.20 36.62
N THR A 186 -5.70 -10.49 37.47
CA THR A 186 -4.36 -9.97 37.24
C THR A 186 -3.64 -10.94 36.33
N ALA A 187 -3.10 -10.42 35.22
CA ALA A 187 -2.35 -11.22 34.26
C ALA A 187 -0.93 -10.66 34.14
N THR A 188 0.06 -11.55 34.05
CA THR A 188 1.47 -11.18 33.93
C THR A 188 1.92 -11.38 32.49
N LYS A 189 2.62 -10.39 31.94
CA LYS A 189 3.16 -10.43 30.59
C LYS A 189 3.97 -11.71 30.35
N GLY A 190 3.68 -12.38 29.24
CA GLY A 190 4.38 -13.61 28.82
C GLY A 190 3.78 -14.91 29.37
N GLU A 191 2.86 -14.84 30.32
CA GLU A 191 2.08 -15.99 30.79
C GLU A 191 0.79 -16.14 29.95
N PRO A 192 0.20 -17.35 29.84
CA PRO A 192 -1.10 -17.52 29.21
C PRO A 192 -2.24 -16.98 30.10
N PHE A 193 -3.26 -16.38 29.50
CA PHE A 193 -4.47 -15.98 30.23
C PHE A 193 -5.13 -17.19 30.88
N PRO A 194 -5.68 -17.05 32.11
CA PRO A 194 -6.37 -18.13 32.79
C PRO A 194 -7.59 -18.61 31.99
N PRO A 195 -8.06 -19.84 32.20
CA PRO A 195 -9.30 -20.31 31.58
C PRO A 195 -10.49 -19.48 32.06
N THR A 196 -11.41 -19.16 31.15
CA THR A 196 -12.63 -18.42 31.50
C THR A 196 -13.69 -19.37 32.11
N PRO A 197 -14.53 -18.88 33.05
CA PRO A 197 -15.59 -19.69 33.65
C PRO A 197 -16.65 -20.17 32.65
N GLU A 198 -16.93 -19.37 31.62
CA GLU A 198 -17.88 -19.70 30.56
C GLU A 198 -17.20 -19.68 29.18
N PRO A 199 -17.63 -20.53 28.23
CA PRO A 199 -17.15 -20.50 26.85
C PRO A 199 -17.54 -19.19 26.14
N GLY A 200 -16.62 -18.64 25.35
CA GLY A 200 -16.86 -17.42 24.54
C GLY A 200 -16.65 -16.10 25.29
N MET A 201 -16.07 -16.15 26.49
CA MET A 201 -15.61 -14.97 27.23
C MET A 201 -14.24 -14.48 26.76
N HIS A 202 -13.98 -13.19 26.97
CA HIS A 202 -12.73 -12.53 26.59
C HIS A 202 -12.22 -11.64 27.72
N TYR A 203 -10.91 -11.37 27.72
CA TYR A 203 -10.24 -10.47 28.65
C TYR A 203 -10.01 -9.10 28.00
N ARG A 204 -10.32 -8.02 28.71
CA ARG A 204 -10.03 -6.65 28.28
C ARG A 204 -9.12 -5.98 29.30
N LEU A 205 -8.05 -5.33 28.84
CA LEU A 205 -7.13 -4.61 29.73
C LEU A 205 -7.85 -3.39 30.32
N VAL A 206 -7.97 -3.36 31.65
CA VAL A 206 -8.54 -2.23 32.39
C VAL A 206 -7.42 -1.31 32.86
N THR A 207 -6.45 -1.87 33.56
CA THR A 207 -5.34 -1.10 34.17
C THR A 207 -4.00 -1.78 33.91
N PRO A 208 -3.10 -1.18 33.13
CA PRO A 208 -1.74 -1.70 32.98
C PRO A 208 -0.91 -1.47 34.25
N THR A 209 -0.07 -2.43 34.63
CA THR A 209 0.90 -2.24 35.71
C THR A 209 2.06 -1.37 35.22
N LYS A 210 2.24 -0.19 35.82
CA LYS A 210 3.33 0.72 35.47
C LYS A 210 4.64 0.30 36.14
N HIS A 211 5.65 -0.02 35.35
CA HIS A 211 7.03 -0.16 35.84
C HIS A 211 7.77 1.19 35.70
N LYS A 212 8.40 1.64 36.79
CA LYS A 212 9.24 2.85 36.81
C LYS A 212 10.62 2.45 36.28
N ASN A 213 10.93 2.77 35.02
CA ASN A 213 12.30 2.64 34.53
C ASN A 213 13.17 3.66 35.29
N SER A 214 14.20 3.15 35.97
CA SER A 214 15.21 3.92 36.70
C SER A 214 16.48 4.05 35.89
#